data_AF-A0A3L7WBA3-F1
#
_entry.id   AF-A0A3L7WBA3-F1
#
_cell.length_a   1.000
_cell.length_b   1.000
_cell.length_c   1.000
_cell.angle_alpha   90.00
_cell.angle_beta   90.00
_cell.angle_gamma   90.00
#
_symmetry.space_group_name_H-M   'P 1'
#
loop_
_entity.id
_entity.type
_entity.pdbx_description
1 polymer ?
#
loop_
_entity_poly.entity_id
_entity_poly.type
_entity_poly.pdbx_seq_one_letter_code
_entity_poly.pdbx_strand_id
1 'polypeptide(L)'
;MALAIALLSMFGLGVGGWLWWVTSGLGATVDGRTVLLDGRSVFLRSALFGTAVSFGLWLGWVLVAYGMLQRATQTPISIERLLREAGLATAPLALGVLMVVPYLSFGIGIAVIGAWTMAMQGALERASGVRGTPLLVANALGFALWAGVLSLITAGGHTFAPGPFLAHAVWESVARLVSTSVR
;
A
#
# COMPACT_ATOMS: atom_id res chain seq x y z
N MET A 1 2.24 15.41 -13.70
CA MET A 1 3.06 14.20 -13.93
C MET A 1 3.22 13.37 -12.66
N ALA A 2 3.75 13.92 -11.55
CA ALA A 2 3.98 13.15 -10.31
C ALA A 2 2.70 12.50 -9.71
N LEU A 3 1.56 13.20 -9.74
CA LEU A 3 0.27 12.63 -9.29
C LEU A 3 -0.18 11.43 -10.14
N ALA A 4 0.10 11.46 -11.45
CA ALA A 4 -0.19 10.34 -12.33
C ALA A 4 0.71 9.14 -11.99
N ILE A 5 1.98 9.37 -11.67
CA ILE A 5 2.91 8.31 -11.20
C ILE A 5 2.41 7.71 -9.89
N ALA A 6 1.93 8.54 -8.95
CA ALA A 6 1.32 8.07 -7.70
C ALA A 6 0.08 7.20 -7.96
N LEU A 7 -0.84 7.67 -8.79
CA LEU A 7 -2.04 6.92 -9.14
C LEU A 7 -1.71 5.60 -9.85
N LEU A 8 -0.83 5.62 -10.84
CA LEU A 8 -0.45 4.42 -11.60
C LEU A 8 0.33 3.42 -10.75
N SER A 9 1.21 3.88 -9.87
CA SER A 9 1.99 3.00 -8.98
C SER A 9 1.09 2.33 -7.93
N MET A 10 0.15 3.07 -7.36
CA MET A 10 -0.85 2.50 -6.43
C MET A 10 -1.82 1.57 -7.14
N PHE A 11 -2.21 1.89 -8.38
CA PHE A 11 -2.97 0.99 -9.24
C PHE A 11 -2.19 -0.29 -9.51
N GLY A 12 -0.88 -0.21 -9.79
CA GLY A 12 0.00 -1.37 -9.93
C GLY A 12 0.03 -2.25 -8.69
N LEU A 13 0.09 -1.65 -7.49
CA LEU A 13 -0.02 -2.38 -6.23
C LEU A 13 -1.39 -3.06 -6.06
N GLY A 14 -2.48 -2.38 -6.40
CA GLY A 14 -3.83 -2.93 -6.38
C GLY A 14 -4.01 -4.11 -7.36
N VAL A 15 -3.49 -3.98 -8.58
CA VAL A 15 -3.45 -5.04 -9.60
C VAL A 15 -2.59 -6.21 -9.12
N GLY A 16 -1.45 -5.95 -8.49
CA GLY A 16 -0.60 -6.99 -7.89
C GLY A 16 -1.33 -7.83 -6.84
N GLY A 17 -2.11 -7.18 -5.97
CA GLY A 17 -2.96 -7.87 -5.00
C GLY A 17 -4.06 -8.71 -5.65
N TRP A 18 -4.65 -8.24 -6.75
CA TRP A 18 -5.62 -9.01 -7.54
C TRP A 18 -4.97 -10.20 -8.25
N LEU A 19 -3.82 -10.02 -8.91
CA LEU A 19 -3.07 -11.10 -9.56
C LEU A 19 -2.68 -12.19 -8.57
N TRP A 20 -2.26 -11.79 -7.36
CA TRP A 20 -2.03 -12.73 -6.26
C TRP A 20 -3.29 -13.50 -5.88
N TRP A 21 -4.43 -12.83 -5.73
CA TRP A 21 -5.70 -13.50 -5.40
C TRP A 21 -6.09 -14.53 -6.46
N VAL A 22 -5.92 -14.22 -7.74
CA VAL A 22 -6.20 -15.15 -8.85
C VAL A 22 -5.25 -16.36 -8.83
N THR A 23 -3.97 -16.14 -8.54
CA THR A 23 -2.93 -17.19 -8.62
C THR A 23 -2.79 -18.03 -7.34
N SER A 24 -3.24 -17.53 -6.19
CA SER A 24 -3.14 -18.20 -4.90
C SER A 24 -4.10 -19.37 -4.70
N GLY A 25 -5.01 -19.63 -5.65
CA GLY A 25 -5.98 -20.74 -5.57
C GLY A 25 -7.13 -20.52 -4.57
N LEU A 26 -7.12 -19.40 -3.83
CA LEU A 26 -8.17 -19.00 -2.88
C LEU A 26 -9.51 -18.66 -3.57
N GLY A 27 -9.50 -18.42 -4.89
CA GLY A 27 -10.71 -18.25 -5.69
C GLY A 27 -11.46 -19.57 -5.95
N ALA A 28 -10.87 -20.72 -5.65
CA ALA A 28 -11.47 -22.04 -5.88
C ALA A 28 -11.93 -22.66 -4.55
N THR A 29 -13.18 -22.36 -4.18
CA THR A 29 -14.01 -23.14 -3.21
C THR A 29 -13.57 -23.08 -1.74
N VAL A 30 -14.37 -22.39 -0.92
CA VAL A 30 -14.42 -22.56 0.54
C VAL A 30 -15.81 -23.15 0.85
N ASP A 31 -15.85 -24.35 1.45
CA ASP A 31 -17.06 -25.05 1.92
C ASP A 31 -18.14 -25.38 0.86
N GLY A 32 -17.78 -25.90 -0.31
CA GLY A 32 -18.75 -26.42 -1.30
C GLY A 32 -19.72 -25.37 -1.88
N ARG A 33 -19.65 -24.11 -1.42
CA ARG A 33 -20.18 -22.94 -2.09
C ARG A 33 -19.06 -22.37 -2.92
N THR A 34 -19.17 -22.51 -4.23
CA THR A 34 -18.50 -21.60 -5.16
C THR A 34 -19.01 -20.19 -4.87
N VAL A 35 -18.35 -19.50 -3.95
CA VAL A 35 -18.46 -18.04 -3.85
C VAL A 35 -17.75 -17.52 -5.09
N LEU A 36 -18.46 -17.57 -6.21
CA LEU A 36 -18.19 -16.78 -7.40
C LEU A 36 -18.38 -15.31 -6.99
N LEU A 37 -17.48 -14.78 -6.17
CA LEU A 37 -17.21 -13.36 -6.25
C LEU A 37 -16.68 -13.19 -7.66
N ASP A 38 -17.55 -12.71 -8.57
CA ASP A 38 -17.20 -12.38 -9.95
C ASP A 38 -15.80 -11.77 -9.92
N GLY A 39 -14.82 -12.34 -10.62
CA GLY A 39 -13.43 -11.84 -10.59
C GLY A 39 -13.35 -10.34 -10.93
N ARG A 40 -14.36 -9.84 -11.67
CA ARG A 40 -14.64 -8.44 -11.93
C ARG A 40 -14.98 -7.63 -10.67
N SER A 41 -15.80 -8.13 -9.75
CA SER A 41 -16.15 -7.47 -8.50
C SER A 41 -14.97 -7.36 -7.54
N VAL A 42 -14.13 -8.41 -7.47
CA VAL A 42 -12.90 -8.41 -6.66
C VAL A 42 -11.89 -7.43 -7.26
N PHE A 43 -11.70 -7.45 -8.58
CA PHE A 43 -10.85 -6.49 -9.30
C PHE A 43 -11.30 -5.03 -9.08
N LEU A 44 -12.61 -4.74 -9.22
CA LEU A 44 -13.14 -3.39 -9.01
C LEU A 44 -12.93 -2.92 -7.56
N ARG A 45 -13.05 -3.82 -6.57
CA ARG A 45 -12.85 -3.50 -5.16
C ARG A 45 -11.38 -3.32 -4.80
N SER A 46 -10.48 -4.19 -5.26
CA SER A 46 -9.06 -4.13 -4.91
C SER A 46 -8.29 -3.09 -5.73
N ALA A 47 -8.50 -3.07 -7.05
CA ALA A 47 -7.73 -2.23 -7.96
C ALA A 47 -8.29 -0.81 -8.07
N LEU A 48 -9.60 -0.61 -8.10
CA LEU A 48 -10.19 0.74 -8.23
C LEU A 48 -10.43 1.39 -6.87
N PHE A 49 -11.19 0.73 -5.99
CA PHE A 49 -11.48 1.31 -4.67
C PHE A 49 -10.23 1.34 -3.78
N GLY A 50 -9.44 0.26 -3.76
CA GLY A 50 -8.16 0.23 -3.05
C GLY A 50 -7.18 1.32 -3.51
N THR A 51 -7.11 1.59 -4.82
CA THR A 51 -6.26 2.69 -5.35
C THR A 51 -6.79 4.05 -4.94
N ALA A 52 -8.09 4.30 -5.05
CA ALA A 52 -8.68 5.58 -4.68
C ALA A 52 -8.48 5.88 -3.19
N VAL A 53 -8.73 4.89 -2.32
CA VAL A 53 -8.51 5.01 -0.87
C VAL A 53 -7.03 5.19 -0.55
N SER A 54 -6.15 4.36 -1.13
CA SER A 54 -4.70 4.47 -0.92
C SER A 54 -4.17 5.83 -1.37
N PHE A 55 -4.66 6.36 -2.49
CA PHE A 55 -4.27 7.67 -3.01
C PHE A 55 -4.74 8.80 -2.08
N GLY A 56 -5.98 8.75 -1.61
CA GLY A 56 -6.49 9.71 -0.63
C GLY A 56 -5.70 9.68 0.69
N LEU A 57 -5.36 8.49 1.18
CA LEU A 57 -4.54 8.34 2.38
C LEU A 57 -3.10 8.80 2.19
N TRP A 58 -2.54 8.63 0.99
CA TRP A 58 -1.23 9.19 0.67
C TRP A 58 -1.25 10.72 0.63
N LEU A 59 -2.31 11.35 0.11
CA LEU A 59 -2.48 12.80 0.25
C LEU A 59 -2.55 13.20 1.73
N GLY A 60 -3.26 12.42 2.56
CA GLY A 60 -3.26 12.57 4.01
C GLY A 60 -1.86 12.48 4.63
N TRP A 61 -1.05 11.48 4.23
CA TRP A 61 0.34 11.36 4.64
C TRP A 61 1.13 12.62 4.29
N VAL A 62 1.06 13.08 3.04
CA VAL A 62 1.76 14.30 2.60
C VAL A 62 1.32 15.53 3.41
N LEU A 63 0.03 15.67 3.73
CA LEU A 63 -0.50 16.75 4.56
C LEU A 63 0.00 16.69 6.01
N VAL A 64 0.03 15.49 6.61
CA VAL A 64 0.59 15.29 7.95
C VAL A 64 2.08 15.64 7.98
N ALA A 65 2.84 15.17 6.98
CA ALA A 65 4.25 15.46 6.87
C ALA A 65 4.50 16.96 6.67
N TYR A 66 3.73 17.61 5.82
CA TYR A 66 3.76 19.06 5.62
C TYR A 66 3.50 19.82 6.93
N GLY A 67 2.40 19.50 7.62
CA GLY A 67 2.04 20.19 8.86
C GLY A 67 3.07 19.99 9.97
N MET A 68 3.64 18.78 10.08
CA MET A 68 4.68 18.48 11.07
C MET A 68 5.99 19.23 10.75
N LEU A 69 6.43 19.21 9.49
CA LEU A 69 7.65 19.90 9.08
C LEU A 69 7.51 21.42 9.20
N GLN A 70 6.35 21.98 8.80
CA GLN A 70 6.08 23.40 8.93
C GLN A 70 6.11 23.86 10.39
N ARG A 71 5.60 23.05 11.32
CA ARG A 71 5.70 23.31 12.76
C ARG A 71 7.13 23.22 13.28
N ALA A 72 7.93 22.31 12.74
CA ALA A 72 9.31 22.10 13.18
C ALA A 72 10.28 23.19 12.69
N THR A 73 10.10 23.70 11.47
CA THR A 73 11.08 24.63 10.86
C THR A 73 10.61 26.05 10.68
N GLN A 74 9.31 26.31 10.83
CA GLN A 74 8.69 27.64 10.59
C GLN A 74 8.98 28.25 9.21
N THR A 75 9.55 27.47 8.28
CA THR A 75 9.85 27.88 6.93
C THR A 75 8.71 27.48 5.98
N PRO A 76 8.36 28.33 5.01
CA PRO A 76 7.35 27.98 4.03
C PRO A 76 7.90 26.88 3.10
N ILE A 77 7.23 25.73 3.08
CA ILE A 77 7.54 24.62 2.16
C ILE A 77 6.62 24.74 0.95
N SER A 78 7.19 24.73 -0.26
CA SER A 78 6.39 24.73 -1.49
C SER A 78 5.60 23.43 -1.62
N ILE A 79 4.26 23.54 -1.59
CA ILE A 79 3.34 22.40 -1.76
C ILE A 79 3.55 21.73 -3.12
N GLU A 80 3.81 22.51 -4.18
CA GLU A 80 4.05 21.97 -5.51
C GLU A 80 5.29 21.08 -5.53
N ARG A 81 6.38 21.54 -4.91
CA ARG A 81 7.62 20.76 -4.79
C ARG A 81 7.40 19.51 -3.95
N LEU A 82 6.66 19.63 -2.84
CA LEU A 82 6.34 18.52 -1.96
C LEU A 82 5.54 17.43 -2.68
N LEU A 83 4.44 17.79 -3.35
CA LEU A 83 3.60 16.87 -4.10
C LEU A 83 4.37 16.23 -5.27
N ARG A 84 5.26 16.99 -5.91
CA ARG A 84 6.09 16.49 -7.01
C ARG A 84 7.06 15.40 -6.52
N GLU A 85 7.83 15.70 -5.48
CA GLU A 85 8.82 14.77 -4.93
C GLU A 85 8.14 13.54 -4.30
N ALA A 86 7.09 13.75 -3.50
CA ALA A 86 6.33 12.68 -2.88
C ALA A 86 5.65 11.78 -3.92
N GLY A 87 5.13 12.38 -5.01
CA GLY A 87 4.51 11.62 -6.08
C GLY A 87 5.52 10.73 -6.81
N LEU A 88 6.75 11.20 -7.03
CA LEU A 88 7.82 10.38 -7.61
C LEU A 88 8.27 9.26 -6.67
N ALA A 89 8.24 9.49 -5.36
CA ALA A 89 8.60 8.48 -4.36
C ALA A 89 7.69 7.26 -4.37
N THR A 90 6.48 7.35 -4.93
CA THR A 90 5.54 6.22 -5.06
C THR A 90 5.97 5.17 -6.09
N ALA A 91 6.95 5.46 -6.96
CA ALA A 91 7.36 4.57 -8.05
C ALA A 91 7.65 3.11 -7.63
N PRO A 92 8.26 2.82 -6.46
CA PRO A 92 8.45 1.44 -6.01
C PRO A 92 7.14 0.64 -5.92
N LEU A 93 6.00 1.29 -5.66
CA LEU A 93 4.69 0.61 -5.57
C LEU A 93 4.29 -0.07 -6.87
N ALA A 94 4.78 0.39 -8.03
CA ALA A 94 4.53 -0.26 -9.31
C ALA A 94 5.11 -1.70 -9.35
N LEU A 95 6.16 -1.99 -8.57
CA LEU A 95 6.71 -3.33 -8.43
C LEU A 95 5.76 -4.28 -7.68
N GLY A 96 4.69 -3.76 -7.06
CA GLY A 96 3.63 -4.57 -6.46
C GLY A 96 2.98 -5.55 -7.45
N VAL A 97 3.02 -5.26 -8.76
CA VAL A 97 2.56 -6.21 -9.80
C VAL A 97 3.30 -7.55 -9.74
N LEU A 98 4.54 -7.58 -9.24
CA LEU A 98 5.33 -8.80 -9.06
C LEU A 98 4.79 -9.74 -7.97
N MET A 99 3.78 -9.31 -7.20
CA MET A 99 3.08 -10.15 -6.21
C MET A 99 2.32 -11.33 -6.84
N VAL A 100 2.31 -11.47 -8.17
CA VAL A 100 1.77 -12.63 -8.90
C VAL A 100 2.37 -13.98 -8.47
N VAL A 101 3.57 -14.00 -7.89
CA VAL A 101 4.22 -15.23 -7.42
C VAL A 101 3.71 -15.56 -6.00
N PRO A 102 2.88 -16.61 -5.79
CA PRO A 102 2.17 -16.81 -4.52
C PRO A 102 3.07 -16.95 -3.29
N TYR A 103 4.25 -17.56 -3.44
CA TYR A 103 5.19 -17.80 -2.34
C TYR A 103 6.04 -16.57 -1.98
N LEU A 104 6.17 -15.62 -2.90
CA LEU A 104 6.98 -14.40 -2.71
C LEU A 104 6.11 -13.16 -2.50
N SER A 105 4.80 -13.24 -2.76
CA SER A 105 3.90 -12.09 -2.79
C SER A 105 3.93 -11.26 -1.51
N PHE A 106 3.91 -11.92 -0.35
CA PHE A 106 3.97 -11.24 0.95
C PHE A 106 5.30 -10.50 1.14
N GLY A 107 6.42 -11.16 0.84
CA GLY A 107 7.76 -10.56 0.92
C GLY A 107 7.93 -9.39 -0.04
N ILE A 108 7.43 -9.52 -1.27
CA ILE A 108 7.41 -8.46 -2.28
C ILE A 108 6.57 -7.29 -1.77
N GLY A 109 5.37 -7.54 -1.22
CA GLY A 109 4.50 -6.51 -0.68
C GLY A 109 5.18 -5.69 0.43
N ILE A 110 5.83 -6.36 1.39
CA ILE A 110 6.59 -5.68 2.45
C ILE A 110 7.78 -4.91 1.88
N ALA A 111 8.56 -5.52 0.99
CA ALA A 111 9.74 -4.90 0.40
C ALA A 111 9.38 -3.63 -0.38
N VAL A 112 8.29 -3.68 -1.14
CA VAL A 112 7.77 -2.55 -1.93
C VAL A 112 7.27 -1.42 -1.04
N ILE A 113 6.52 -1.73 0.03
CA ILE A 113 6.08 -0.73 1.01
C ILE A 113 7.29 -0.12 1.72
N GLY A 114 8.27 -0.93 2.14
CA GLY A 114 9.50 -0.46 2.76
C GLY A 114 10.29 0.48 1.84
N ALA A 115 10.49 0.06 0.58
CA ALA A 115 11.15 0.89 -0.44
C ALA A 115 10.41 2.21 -0.68
N TRP A 116 9.07 2.19 -0.70
CA TRP A 116 8.27 3.41 -0.82
C TRP A 116 8.43 4.32 0.40
N THR A 117 8.36 3.79 1.61
CA THR A 117 8.52 4.58 2.85
C THR A 117 9.92 5.22 2.92
N MET A 118 10.97 4.51 2.49
CA MET A 118 12.32 5.06 2.39
C MET A 118 12.44 6.11 1.27
N ALA A 119 11.80 5.89 0.12
CA ALA A 119 11.74 6.88 -0.95
C ALA A 119 11.01 8.16 -0.51
N MET A 120 9.94 8.01 0.28
CA MET A 120 9.20 9.13 0.89
C MET A 120 10.09 9.93 1.84
N GLN A 121 10.95 9.27 2.63
CA GLN A 121 11.93 9.96 3.47
C GLN A 121 12.81 10.92 2.65
N GLY A 122 13.39 10.43 1.56
CA GLY A 122 14.24 11.23 0.68
C GLY A 122 13.47 12.32 -0.08
N ALA A 123 12.22 12.05 -0.47
CA ALA A 123 11.36 13.05 -1.10
C ALA A 123 11.02 14.21 -0.17
N LEU A 124 10.65 13.90 1.08
CA LEU A 124 10.37 14.92 2.09
C LEU A 124 11.61 15.76 2.40
N GLU A 125 12.80 15.14 2.47
CA GLU A 125 14.06 15.84 2.65
C GLU A 125 14.33 16.81 1.49
N ARG A 126 14.20 16.35 0.24
CA ARG A 126 14.44 17.20 -0.95
C ARG A 126 13.42 18.32 -1.08
N ALA A 127 12.17 18.09 -0.68
CA ALA A 127 11.12 19.10 -0.77
C ALA A 127 11.22 20.18 0.31
N SER A 128 11.61 19.78 1.53
CA SER A 128 11.61 20.67 2.70
C SER A 128 12.98 21.23 3.07
N GLY A 129 14.07 20.59 2.64
CA GLY A 129 15.43 20.90 3.10
C GLY A 129 15.73 20.47 4.53
N VAL A 130 14.78 19.82 5.22
CA VAL A 130 14.88 19.41 6.62
C VAL A 130 15.49 18.03 6.72
N ARG A 131 16.38 17.83 7.70
CA ARG A 131 17.06 16.55 7.97
C ARG A 131 16.89 16.10 9.42
N GLY A 132 17.15 14.83 9.68
CA GLY A 132 17.21 14.25 11.02
C GLY A 132 15.85 13.86 11.60
N THR A 133 15.73 13.92 12.93
CA THR A 133 14.57 13.40 13.68
C THR A 133 13.22 14.00 13.28
N PRO A 134 13.08 15.33 13.08
CA PRO A 134 11.79 15.91 12.70
C PRO A 134 11.25 15.34 11.38
N LEU A 135 12.15 15.09 10.43
CA LEU A 135 11.82 14.47 9.15
C LEU A 135 11.39 13.01 9.32
N LEU A 136 12.14 12.22 10.10
CA LEU A 136 11.81 10.83 10.39
C LEU A 136 10.44 10.70 11.07
N VAL A 137 10.16 11.56 12.06
CA VAL A 137 8.86 11.56 12.76
C VAL A 137 7.73 11.96 11.83
N ALA A 138 7.92 13.00 11.01
CA ALA A 138 6.92 13.44 10.03
C ALA A 138 6.57 12.31 9.04
N ASN A 139 7.59 11.60 8.54
CA ASN A 139 7.40 10.48 7.64
C ASN A 139 6.70 9.30 8.33
N ALA A 140 7.14 8.94 9.54
CA ALA A 140 6.57 7.85 10.33
C ALA A 140 5.11 8.09 10.69
N LEU A 141 4.73 9.33 11.06
CA LEU A 141 3.35 9.69 11.38
C LEU A 141 2.43 9.57 10.16
N GLY A 142 2.88 10.05 9.01
CA GLY A 142 2.10 9.92 7.78
C GLY A 142 2.00 8.47 7.28
N PHE A 143 3.07 7.69 7.43
CA PHE A 143 3.02 6.24 7.19
C PHE A 143 2.04 5.54 8.15
N ALA A 144 2.08 5.88 9.44
CA ALA A 144 1.18 5.32 10.44
C ALA A 144 -0.29 5.67 10.16
N LEU A 145 -0.57 6.88 9.69
CA LEU A 145 -1.91 7.26 9.20
C LEU A 145 -2.33 6.36 8.04
N TRP A 146 -1.49 6.23 7.01
CA TRP A 146 -1.80 5.43 5.82
C TRP A 146 -2.03 3.95 6.17
N ALA A 147 -1.09 3.34 6.88
CA ALA A 147 -1.14 1.92 7.24
C ALA A 147 -2.26 1.64 8.27
N GLY A 148 -2.44 2.52 9.25
CA GLY A 148 -3.44 2.37 10.30
C GLY A 148 -4.86 2.48 9.76
N VAL A 149 -5.15 3.49 8.94
CA VAL A 149 -6.49 3.66 8.37
C VAL A 149 -6.81 2.54 7.37
N LEU A 150 -5.84 2.13 6.53
CA LEU A 150 -6.05 0.95 5.68
C LEU A 150 -6.35 -0.30 6.52
N SER A 151 -5.58 -0.56 7.57
CA SER A 151 -5.80 -1.72 8.45
C SER A 151 -7.20 -1.70 9.07
N LEU A 152 -7.66 -0.54 9.55
CA LEU A 152 -9.00 -0.37 10.12
C LEU A 152 -10.12 -0.64 9.10
N ILE A 153 -10.00 -0.10 7.89
CA ILE A 153 -10.98 -0.31 6.81
C ILE A 153 -11.10 -1.81 6.47
N THR A 154 -9.99 -2.54 6.57
CA THR A 154 -9.93 -3.96 6.21
C THR A 154 -10.38 -4.91 7.34
N ALA A 155 -10.27 -4.49 8.61
CA ALA A 155 -10.64 -5.30 9.77
C ALA A 155 -12.16 -5.53 9.88
N GLY A 156 -12.99 -4.65 9.30
CA GLY A 156 -14.46 -4.72 9.37
C GLY A 156 -15.14 -5.79 8.52
N GLY A 157 -14.42 -6.84 8.08
CA GLY A 157 -14.99 -7.90 7.24
C GLY A 157 -15.26 -7.49 5.78
N HIS A 158 -14.71 -6.35 5.35
CA HIS A 158 -14.86 -5.85 3.99
C HIS A 158 -13.56 -6.03 3.19
N THR A 159 -13.60 -6.83 2.11
CA THR A 159 -12.48 -7.08 1.20
C THR A 159 -12.18 -5.87 0.30
N PHE A 160 -11.72 -4.77 0.89
CA PHE A 160 -11.38 -3.53 0.19
C PHE A 160 -9.88 -3.21 0.18
N ALA A 161 -9.03 -4.19 0.50
CA ALA A 161 -7.60 -3.98 0.66
C ALA A 161 -6.78 -4.26 -0.61
N PRO A 162 -5.91 -3.35 -1.05
CA PRO A 162 -4.86 -3.66 -2.02
C PRO A 162 -3.65 -4.32 -1.34
N GLY A 163 -3.02 -5.29 -2.03
CA GLY A 163 -1.73 -5.86 -1.63
C GLY A 163 -1.75 -6.70 -0.34
N PRO A 164 -0.73 -6.58 0.53
CA PRO A 164 -0.51 -7.49 1.68
C PRO A 164 -1.58 -7.38 2.77
N PHE A 165 -2.42 -6.35 2.74
CA PHE A 165 -3.53 -6.18 3.68
C PHE A 165 -4.70 -7.14 3.43
N LEU A 166 -4.63 -8.00 2.41
CA LEU A 166 -5.46 -9.21 2.26
C LEU A 166 -5.06 -10.34 3.23
N ALA A 167 -4.17 -10.06 4.19
CA ALA A 167 -3.45 -11.01 5.04
C ALA A 167 -4.29 -12.09 5.74
N HIS A 168 -5.59 -11.85 5.99
CA HIS A 168 -6.42 -12.87 6.62
C HIS A 168 -6.47 -14.16 5.77
N ALA A 169 -6.47 -14.05 4.44
CA ALA A 169 -6.41 -15.19 3.55
C ALA A 169 -4.98 -15.76 3.37
N VAL A 170 -3.94 -14.93 3.52
CA VAL A 170 -2.53 -15.35 3.43
C VAL A 170 -2.15 -16.24 4.62
N TRP A 171 -2.49 -15.82 5.85
CA TRP A 171 -2.18 -16.57 7.06
C TRP A 171 -2.88 -17.93 7.09
N GLU A 172 -4.14 -17.99 6.65
CA GLU A 172 -4.86 -19.25 6.49
C GLU A 172 -4.21 -20.17 5.45
N SER A 173 -3.68 -19.61 4.35
CA SER A 173 -2.99 -20.39 3.31
C SER A 173 -1.69 -21.01 3.84
N VAL A 174 -0.91 -20.25 4.60
CA VAL A 174 0.31 -20.75 5.26
C VAL A 174 -0.03 -21.80 6.32
N ALA A 175 -1.03 -21.54 7.17
CA ALA A 175 -1.45 -22.47 8.22
C ALA A 175 -1.98 -23.81 7.65
N ARG A 176 -2.69 -23.78 6.52
CA ARG A 176 -3.15 -24.99 5.82
C ARG A 176 -2.01 -25.79 5.19
N LEU A 177 -0.98 -25.13 4.66
CA LEU A 177 0.19 -25.81 4.07
C LEU A 177 1.09 -26.44 5.14
N VAL A 178 1.25 -25.78 6.28
CA VAL A 178 2.00 -26.35 7.41
C VAL A 178 1.30 -27.62 7.93
N SER A 179 -0.03 -27.62 8.03
CA SER A 179 -0.77 -28.77 8.55
C SER A 179 -0.82 -29.98 7.59
N THR A 180 -0.64 -29.78 6.27
CA THR A 180 -0.53 -30.89 5.31
C THR A 180 0.87 -31.49 5.22
N SER A 181 1.91 -30.78 5.65
CA SER A 181 3.31 -31.26 5.67
C SER A 181 3.68 -32.14 6.88
N VAL A 182 2.76 -32.27 7.86
CA VAL A 182 2.95 -33.04 9.11
C VAL A 182 2.21 -34.39 9.06
N ARG A 183 1.91 -34.91 7.86
CA ARG A 183 1.40 -36.27 7.67
C ARG A 183 2.40 -37.14 6.95
#